data_AF-A0A2V7X8R7-F1
#
_entry.id   AF-A0A2V7X8R7-F1
#
_cell.length_a   1.000
_cell.length_b   1.000
_cell.length_c   1.000
_cell.angle_alpha   90.00
_cell.angle_beta   90.00
_cell.angle_gamma   90.00
#
_symmetry.space_group_name_H-M   'P 1'
#
loop_
_entity.id
_entity.type
_entity.pdbx_description
1 polymer ?
#
loop_
_entity_poly.entity_id
_entity_poly.type
_entity_poly.pdbx_seq_one_letter_code
_entity_poly.pdbx_strand_id
1 'polypeptide(L)'
;MHGLGDWPKGVDRLAATIAPGDRVYFPEKSAQIPDRPAVTLVVLSPDQEAGDRLTREFIETATREHGSTGRTFKSAILWSVPENSEALRQEARKTLAWEDIEDESGDLKLDEPQRKQLADNVTKAQRDLREAVWRTYKNVLLLAKDSSWKTVDLGLIHSSAAETIVTLVINRLKEQGDIEDGLSPQFLVRNWPPAFLEWSKRGVRDACYASPQFPRLLDPEAIKRTISKGVESGAIAYVGKKSGGGYEPFIWREGPQKTIRAEEVEVSDDVFIIRRETAEAVAAGAIPPPPSGTATPAQPQSPPTPLGGTTGQLPLGPGEPTAQRFARVAWEGDVPPQKWMNFYTKVLARFATQPGLNVALQVFVEPPGGVSQQQIDEMRAALKELGLEDRVQIVTVDQ
;
A
#
# COMPACT_ATOMS: atom_id res chain seq x y z
N MET A 1 23.93 38.31 -7.04
CA MET A 1 24.05 36.96 -6.46
C MET A 1 24.08 37.10 -4.95
N HIS A 2 22.90 37.08 -4.32
CA HIS A 2 22.73 37.11 -2.87
C HIS A 2 21.55 36.20 -2.53
N GLY A 3 21.76 35.29 -1.57
CA GLY A 3 20.70 34.80 -0.69
C GLY A 3 19.86 33.60 -1.16
N LEU A 4 20.44 32.40 -1.22
CA LEU A 4 19.67 31.22 -0.81
C LEU A 4 19.52 31.33 0.71
N GLY A 5 18.36 31.83 1.13
CA GLY A 5 17.97 31.96 2.53
C GLY A 5 17.90 30.61 3.21
N ASP A 6 18.69 30.50 4.26
CA ASP A 6 18.77 29.44 5.25
C ASP A 6 17.36 29.13 5.79
N TRP A 7 16.85 27.94 5.47
CA TRP A 7 15.60 27.44 6.05
C TRP A 7 15.88 27.06 7.52
N PRO A 8 15.12 27.57 8.51
CA PRO A 8 15.42 27.29 9.90
C PRO A 8 15.22 25.81 10.21
N LYS A 9 16.33 25.11 10.43
CA LYS A 9 16.39 23.78 11.04
C LYS A 9 15.91 23.90 12.49
N GLY A 10 14.65 23.55 12.74
CA GLY A 10 14.17 23.48 14.11
C GLY A 10 12.66 23.57 14.30
N VAL A 11 11.87 22.72 13.61
CA VAL A 11 10.53 22.33 14.09
C VAL A 11 10.23 20.88 13.69
N ASP A 12 11.07 19.92 14.09
CA ASP A 12 10.80 18.48 13.94
C ASP A 12 9.80 17.97 15.00
N ARG A 13 8.63 18.61 15.04
CA ARG A 13 7.37 18.04 15.53
C ARG A 13 6.23 18.58 14.67
N LEU A 14 6.38 18.52 13.35
CA LEU A 14 5.26 18.69 12.44
C LEU A 14 4.27 17.55 12.71
N ALA A 15 3.03 17.89 13.02
CA ALA A 15 1.93 16.94 13.10
C ALA A 15 1.99 16.03 11.86
N ALA A 16 1.97 14.71 12.08
CA ALA A 16 2.04 13.74 10.99
C ALA A 16 1.06 14.14 9.88
N THR A 17 1.60 14.52 8.73
CA THR A 17 0.86 15.01 7.56
C THR A 17 1.17 14.05 6.42
N ILE A 18 0.22 13.89 5.50
CA ILE A 18 0.42 13.06 4.29
C ILE A 18 1.67 13.54 3.56
N ALA A 19 2.64 12.65 3.40
CA ALA A 19 3.91 12.98 2.76
C ALA A 19 3.66 13.45 1.31
N PRO A 20 4.48 14.35 0.74
CA PRO A 20 4.31 14.80 -0.64
C PRO A 20 4.23 13.64 -1.65
N GLY A 21 4.96 12.54 -1.41
CA GLY A 21 4.92 11.33 -2.23
C GLY A 21 3.63 10.49 -2.10
N ASP A 22 2.77 10.80 -1.13
CA ASP A 22 1.44 10.21 -0.91
C ASP A 22 0.30 11.09 -1.44
N ARG A 23 0.64 12.14 -2.20
CA ARG A 23 -0.32 13.04 -2.84
C ARG A 23 -0.35 12.75 -4.33
N VAL A 24 -1.50 12.35 -4.83
CA VAL A 24 -1.73 12.10 -6.25
C VAL A 24 -2.61 13.21 -6.79
N TYR A 25 -2.09 13.95 -7.77
CA TYR A 25 -2.81 15.06 -8.38
C TYR A 25 -3.35 14.62 -9.75
N PHE A 26 -4.63 14.91 -9.97
CA PHE A 26 -5.31 14.77 -11.26
C PHE A 26 -5.15 13.39 -11.93
N PRO A 27 -5.43 12.28 -11.22
CA PRO A 27 -5.35 10.98 -11.85
C PRO A 27 -6.46 10.81 -12.89
N GLU A 28 -6.08 10.37 -14.08
CA GLU A 28 -7.00 10.00 -15.16
C GLU A 28 -7.36 8.52 -15.11
N LYS A 29 -6.51 7.70 -14.45
CA LYS A 29 -6.65 6.23 -14.40
C LYS A 29 -6.44 5.71 -12.99
N SER A 30 -7.17 4.65 -12.64
CA SER A 30 -7.07 3.97 -11.33
C SER A 30 -5.66 3.44 -11.03
N ALA A 31 -4.90 3.05 -12.06
CA ALA A 31 -3.52 2.57 -11.96
C ALA A 31 -2.53 3.63 -11.49
N GLN A 32 -2.85 4.93 -11.66
CA GLN A 32 -1.99 6.02 -11.20
C GLN A 32 -2.05 6.23 -9.69
N ILE A 33 -3.08 5.68 -9.02
CA ILE A 33 -3.25 5.79 -7.58
C ILE A 33 -2.59 4.58 -6.93
N PRO A 34 -1.53 4.77 -6.11
CA PRO A 34 -0.77 3.66 -5.53
C PRO A 34 -1.67 2.79 -4.64
N ASP A 35 -1.54 1.47 -4.75
CA ASP A 35 -2.17 0.53 -3.83
C ASP A 35 -1.15 0.14 -2.74
N ARG A 36 -1.00 1.00 -1.74
CA ARG A 36 -0.08 0.78 -0.62
C ARG A 36 -0.76 1.02 0.74
N PRO A 37 -0.24 0.42 1.83
CA PRO A 37 -0.76 0.62 3.18
C PRO A 37 -0.30 1.97 3.76
N ALA A 38 -0.69 3.07 3.10
CA ALA A 38 -0.41 4.44 3.53
C ALA A 38 -1.54 5.37 3.06
N VAL A 39 -1.93 6.33 3.91
CA VAL A 39 -2.99 7.28 3.58
C VAL A 39 -2.58 8.10 2.36
N THR A 40 -3.34 7.99 1.29
CA THR A 40 -3.06 8.67 0.02
C THR A 40 -4.13 9.73 -0.22
N LEU A 41 -3.71 10.99 -0.39
CA LEU A 41 -4.61 12.07 -0.77
C LEU A 41 -4.64 12.19 -2.30
N VAL A 42 -5.80 11.93 -2.88
CA VAL A 42 -6.03 12.06 -4.32
C VAL A 42 -6.82 13.34 -4.57
N VAL A 43 -6.24 14.27 -5.34
CA VAL A 43 -6.86 15.54 -5.70
C VAL A 43 -7.38 15.43 -7.13
N LEU A 44 -8.70 15.55 -7.32
CA LEU A 44 -9.31 15.50 -8.65
C LEU A 44 -9.17 16.81 -9.41
N SER A 45 -9.31 16.74 -10.74
CA SER A 45 -9.22 17.94 -11.60
C SER A 45 -10.31 18.94 -11.23
N PRO A 46 -10.08 20.27 -11.35
CA PRO A 46 -11.16 21.25 -11.32
C PRO A 46 -12.31 20.89 -12.27
N ASP A 47 -12.05 20.15 -13.34
CA ASP A 47 -13.08 19.71 -14.30
C ASP A 47 -13.95 18.56 -13.79
N GLN A 48 -13.62 17.96 -12.64
CA GLN A 48 -14.28 16.79 -12.06
C GLN A 48 -15.00 17.20 -10.77
N GLU A 49 -16.17 17.80 -10.89
CA GLU A 49 -16.91 18.35 -9.76
C GLU A 49 -17.63 17.26 -8.94
N ALA A 50 -17.82 17.51 -7.64
CA ALA A 50 -18.48 16.57 -6.72
C ALA A 50 -19.97 16.30 -7.06
N GLY A 51 -20.58 17.21 -7.81
CA GLY A 51 -21.94 17.08 -8.34
C GLY A 51 -22.03 16.15 -9.55
N ASP A 52 -20.92 15.91 -10.25
CA ASP A 52 -20.94 15.14 -11.50
C ASP A 52 -21.03 13.64 -11.25
N ARG A 53 -21.95 12.99 -11.96
CA ARG A 53 -22.13 11.54 -11.92
C ARG A 53 -20.86 10.80 -12.36
N LEU A 54 -20.22 11.27 -13.43
CA LEU A 54 -18.99 10.66 -13.96
C LEU A 54 -17.84 10.72 -12.96
N THR A 55 -17.73 11.83 -12.21
CA THR A 55 -16.75 11.98 -11.13
C THR A 55 -16.97 10.94 -10.04
N ARG A 56 -18.22 10.75 -9.61
CA ARG A 56 -18.55 9.73 -8.60
C ARG A 56 -18.29 8.31 -9.08
N GLU A 57 -18.65 8.00 -10.33
CA GLU A 57 -18.35 6.70 -10.94
C GLU A 57 -16.85 6.44 -11.05
N PHE A 58 -16.07 7.46 -11.40
CA PHE A 58 -14.61 7.37 -11.42
C PHE A 58 -14.04 7.12 -10.02
N ILE A 59 -14.47 7.87 -9.00
CA ILE A 59 -14.07 7.69 -7.61
C ILE A 59 -14.38 6.26 -7.14
N GLU A 60 -15.58 5.77 -7.45
CA GLU A 60 -16.01 4.40 -7.11
C GLU A 60 -15.14 3.33 -7.76
N THR A 61 -14.91 3.46 -9.05
CA THR A 61 -14.10 2.52 -9.83
C THR A 61 -12.66 2.56 -9.34
N ALA A 62 -12.07 3.76 -9.20
CA ALA A 62 -10.68 3.94 -8.82
C ALA A 62 -10.39 3.56 -7.36
N THR A 63 -11.38 3.61 -6.46
CA THR A 63 -11.26 3.07 -5.11
C THR A 63 -11.40 1.54 -5.07
N ARG A 64 -12.18 0.94 -5.98
CA ARG A 64 -12.35 -0.53 -6.03
C ARG A 64 -11.25 -1.23 -6.80
N GLU A 65 -10.69 -0.56 -7.80
CA GLU A 65 -9.78 -1.13 -8.79
C GLU A 65 -8.44 -0.38 -8.82
N HIS A 66 -7.39 -1.10 -9.16
CA HIS A 66 -6.07 -0.58 -9.47
C HIS A 66 -5.62 -1.22 -10.78
N GLY A 67 -5.77 -0.48 -11.89
CA GLY A 67 -5.59 -1.04 -13.23
C GLY A 67 -6.61 -2.13 -13.50
N SER A 68 -6.16 -3.34 -13.81
CA SER A 68 -7.00 -4.52 -14.07
C SER A 68 -7.22 -5.41 -12.84
N THR A 69 -6.77 -4.98 -11.66
CA THR A 69 -6.82 -5.77 -10.42
C THR A 69 -7.66 -5.09 -9.36
N GLY A 70 -8.32 -5.89 -8.50
CA GLY A 70 -9.04 -5.35 -7.34
C GLY A 70 -8.07 -4.70 -6.36
N ARG A 71 -8.38 -3.47 -5.94
CA ARG A 71 -7.56 -2.72 -4.98
C ARG A 71 -7.65 -3.34 -3.59
N THR A 72 -6.51 -3.48 -2.92
CA THR A 72 -6.44 -4.01 -1.55
C THR A 72 -6.69 -2.92 -0.52
N PHE A 73 -6.05 -1.76 -0.65
CA PHE A 73 -6.07 -0.67 0.34
C PHE A 73 -7.12 0.40 0.02
N LYS A 74 -8.38 -0.03 -0.11
CA LYS A 74 -9.50 0.85 -0.51
C LYS A 74 -9.73 1.98 0.49
N SER A 75 -9.56 1.70 1.78
CA SER A 75 -9.79 2.67 2.84
C SER A 75 -8.63 3.65 2.99
N ALA A 76 -7.46 3.41 2.39
CA ALA A 76 -6.33 4.33 2.47
C ALA A 76 -6.52 5.62 1.64
N ILE A 77 -7.46 5.63 0.69
CA ILE A 77 -7.64 6.74 -0.24
C ILE A 77 -8.57 7.79 0.36
N LEU A 78 -8.12 9.05 0.29
CA LEU A 78 -8.90 10.24 0.57
C LEU A 78 -9.04 11.03 -0.73
N TRP A 79 -10.26 11.37 -1.12
CA TRP A 79 -10.53 12.09 -2.35
C TRP A 79 -10.82 13.54 -2.04
N SER A 80 -9.98 14.46 -2.50
CA SER A 80 -10.28 15.88 -2.50
C SER A 80 -10.95 16.23 -3.83
N VAL A 81 -12.20 16.66 -3.77
CA VAL A 81 -13.04 16.88 -4.95
C VAL A 81 -13.50 18.34 -4.97
N PRO A 82 -13.37 19.05 -6.11
CA PRO A 82 -13.86 20.42 -6.21
C PRO A 82 -15.39 20.45 -6.14
N GLU A 83 -15.94 21.41 -5.40
CA GLU A 83 -17.39 21.66 -5.41
C GLU A 83 -17.83 22.43 -6.65
N ASN A 84 -17.15 23.55 -6.93
CA ASN A 84 -17.40 24.41 -8.07
C ASN A 84 -16.06 24.99 -8.55
N SER A 85 -15.77 24.78 -9.83
CA SER A 85 -14.53 25.20 -10.47
C SER A 85 -14.59 26.55 -11.18
N GLU A 86 -15.77 27.15 -11.34
CA GLU A 86 -15.98 28.37 -12.13
C GLU A 86 -15.19 29.55 -11.56
N ALA A 87 -15.34 29.82 -10.26
CA ALA A 87 -14.61 30.89 -9.59
C ALA A 87 -13.09 30.67 -9.63
N LEU A 88 -12.65 29.42 -9.47
CA LEU A 88 -11.24 29.04 -9.57
C LEU A 88 -10.69 29.30 -10.98
N ARG A 89 -11.43 28.92 -12.03
CA ARG A 89 -11.04 29.16 -13.43
C ARG A 89 -10.98 30.65 -13.77
N GLN A 90 -11.91 31.46 -13.24
CA GLN A 90 -11.90 32.90 -13.45
C GLN A 90 -10.66 33.56 -12.81
N GLU A 91 -10.37 33.25 -11.54
CA GLU A 91 -9.17 33.79 -10.88
C GLU A 91 -7.87 33.23 -11.49
N ALA A 92 -7.86 31.97 -11.95
CA ALA A 92 -6.72 31.40 -12.66
C ALA A 92 -6.45 32.13 -13.98
N ARG A 93 -7.50 32.36 -14.79
CA ARG A 93 -7.37 33.12 -16.05
C ARG A 93 -6.86 34.53 -15.81
N LYS A 94 -7.37 35.21 -14.79
CA LYS A 94 -6.93 36.55 -14.43
C LYS A 94 -5.48 36.57 -13.96
N THR A 95 -5.06 35.57 -13.18
CA THR A 95 -3.67 35.43 -12.72
C THR A 95 -2.73 35.21 -13.90
N LEU A 96 -3.05 34.26 -14.78
CA LEU A 96 -2.28 34.01 -16.01
C LEU A 96 -2.18 35.26 -16.88
N ALA A 97 -3.27 36.01 -17.05
CA ALA A 97 -3.24 37.26 -17.81
C ALA A 97 -2.31 38.33 -17.17
N TRP A 98 -2.24 38.40 -15.84
CA TRP A 98 -1.32 39.32 -15.17
C TRP A 98 0.14 38.85 -15.24
N GLU A 99 0.38 37.55 -15.12
CA GLU A 99 1.71 36.93 -15.26
C GLU A 99 2.23 37.10 -16.70
N ASP A 100 1.38 36.92 -17.72
CA ASP A 100 1.73 37.17 -19.13
C ASP A 100 2.14 38.65 -19.35
N ILE A 101 1.41 39.60 -18.76
CA ILE A 101 1.75 41.04 -18.84
C ILE A 101 3.05 41.35 -18.08
N GLU A 102 3.33 40.66 -16.98
CA GLU A 102 4.58 40.79 -16.22
C GLU A 102 5.77 40.25 -16.99
N ASP A 103 5.62 39.11 -17.67
CA ASP A 103 6.66 38.53 -18.51
C ASP A 103 7.01 39.43 -19.72
N GLU A 104 6.00 40.09 -20.31
CA GLU A 104 6.19 41.06 -21.40
C GLU A 104 6.61 42.47 -20.90
N SER A 105 6.66 42.71 -19.59
CA SER A 105 6.92 44.04 -18.99
C SER A 105 8.28 44.65 -19.36
N GLY A 106 9.22 43.84 -19.85
CA GLY A 106 10.49 44.30 -20.41
C GLY A 106 10.35 44.98 -21.77
N ASP A 107 9.37 44.56 -22.58
CA ASP A 107 9.07 45.08 -23.91
C ASP A 107 8.02 46.20 -23.88
N LEU A 108 7.11 46.14 -22.91
CA LEU A 108 6.26 47.28 -22.56
C LEU A 108 7.13 48.36 -21.91
N LYS A 109 7.20 49.56 -22.50
CA LYS A 109 7.91 50.72 -21.94
C LYS A 109 7.20 51.27 -20.69
N LEU A 110 7.06 50.45 -19.66
CA LEU A 110 6.40 50.76 -18.39
C LEU A 110 7.31 51.64 -17.54
N ASP A 111 6.73 52.68 -16.96
CA ASP A 111 7.40 53.49 -15.96
C ASP A 111 7.47 52.78 -14.59
N GLU A 112 8.32 53.28 -13.69
CA GLU A 112 8.50 52.71 -12.35
C GLU A 112 7.18 52.55 -11.55
N PRO A 113 6.22 53.51 -11.55
CA PRO A 113 4.95 53.32 -10.87
C PRO A 113 4.07 52.25 -11.53
N GLN A 114 4.06 52.12 -12.86
CA GLN A 114 3.34 51.06 -13.56
C GLN A 114 3.92 49.67 -13.25
N ARG A 115 5.25 49.54 -13.18
CA ARG A 115 5.92 48.29 -12.79
C ARG A 115 5.53 47.86 -11.37
N LYS A 116 5.53 48.80 -10.44
CA LYS A 116 5.10 48.52 -9.06
C LYS A 116 3.63 48.14 -8.98
N GLN A 117 2.76 48.83 -9.71
CA GLN A 117 1.33 48.52 -9.78
C GLN A 117 1.06 47.14 -10.41
N LEU A 118 1.84 46.76 -11.42
CA LEU A 118 1.77 45.44 -12.03
C LEU A 118 2.15 44.35 -11.02
N ALA A 119 3.28 44.48 -10.33
CA ALA A 119 3.71 43.54 -9.30
C ALA A 119 2.69 43.40 -8.15
N ASP A 120 2.08 44.51 -7.72
CA ASP A 120 1.02 44.50 -6.70
C ASP A 120 -0.23 43.75 -7.20
N ASN A 121 -0.61 43.94 -8.48
CA ASN A 121 -1.74 43.24 -9.10
C ASN A 121 -1.48 41.74 -9.27
N VAL A 122 -0.28 41.34 -9.69
CA VAL A 122 0.13 39.93 -9.78
C VAL A 122 0.05 39.27 -8.41
N THR A 123 0.67 39.89 -7.39
CA THR A 123 0.65 39.39 -6.01
C THR A 123 -0.78 39.25 -5.49
N LYS A 124 -1.63 40.23 -5.78
CA LYS A 124 -3.05 40.17 -5.42
C LYS A 124 -3.79 39.04 -6.15
N ALA A 125 -3.57 38.90 -7.46
CA ALA A 125 -4.20 37.84 -8.25
C ALA A 125 -3.78 36.44 -7.77
N GLN A 126 -2.49 36.22 -7.49
CA GLN A 126 -1.99 34.97 -6.91
C GLN A 126 -2.61 34.67 -5.54
N ARG A 127 -2.80 35.68 -4.70
CA ARG A 127 -3.50 35.51 -3.41
C ARG A 127 -4.97 35.16 -3.61
N ASP A 128 -5.66 35.86 -4.49
CA ASP A 128 -7.08 35.62 -4.81
C ASP A 128 -7.26 34.21 -5.39
N LEU A 129 -6.36 33.77 -6.27
CA LEU A 129 -6.31 32.40 -6.81
C LEU A 129 -6.09 31.37 -5.69
N ARG A 130 -5.14 31.62 -4.77
CA ARG A 130 -4.93 30.74 -3.62
C ARG A 130 -6.21 30.62 -2.80
N GLU A 131 -6.88 31.72 -2.46
CA GLU A 131 -8.16 31.67 -1.73
C GLU A 131 -9.25 30.92 -2.51
N ALA A 132 -9.30 31.07 -3.84
CA ALA A 132 -10.23 30.33 -4.67
C ALA A 132 -9.98 28.81 -4.61
N VAL A 133 -8.72 28.36 -4.64
CA VAL A 133 -8.36 26.94 -4.46
C VAL A 133 -8.87 26.42 -3.12
N TRP A 134 -8.66 27.17 -2.03
CA TRP A 134 -9.17 26.76 -0.71
C TRP A 134 -10.69 26.63 -0.74
N ARG A 135 -11.42 27.60 -1.30
CA ARG A 135 -12.89 27.55 -1.37
C ARG A 135 -13.42 26.40 -2.24
N THR A 136 -12.75 26.11 -3.35
CA THR A 136 -13.16 25.06 -4.29
C THR A 136 -12.94 23.65 -3.71
N TYR A 137 -11.79 23.39 -3.08
CA TYR A 137 -11.41 22.07 -2.54
C TYR A 137 -11.76 21.89 -1.06
N LYS A 138 -12.99 22.24 -0.68
CA LYS A 138 -13.48 22.07 0.70
C LYS A 138 -14.09 20.69 0.99
N ASN A 139 -14.32 19.87 -0.03
CA ASN A 139 -14.97 18.57 0.11
C ASN A 139 -13.95 17.43 0.05
N VAL A 140 -13.99 16.56 1.05
CA VAL A 140 -13.18 15.34 1.11
C VAL A 140 -14.09 14.13 1.17
N LEU A 141 -14.00 13.25 0.17
CA LEU A 141 -14.74 12.00 0.13
C LEU A 141 -13.85 10.86 0.64
N LEU A 142 -14.43 10.00 1.46
CA LEU A 142 -13.76 8.83 2.02
C LEU A 142 -14.76 7.69 2.24
N LEU A 143 -14.23 6.46 2.28
CA LEU A 143 -15.03 5.26 2.52
C LEU A 143 -15.33 5.12 4.04
N ALA A 144 -16.61 5.13 4.41
CA ALA A 144 -17.06 4.96 5.79
C ALA A 144 -17.10 3.48 6.22
N LYS A 145 -17.30 3.25 7.52
CA LYS A 145 -17.29 1.92 8.16
C LYS A 145 -18.32 0.94 7.57
N ASP A 146 -19.41 1.47 7.01
CA ASP A 146 -20.49 0.74 6.34
C ASP A 146 -20.22 0.52 4.84
N SER A 147 -19.01 0.86 4.36
CA SER A 147 -18.65 0.88 2.93
C SER A 147 -19.45 1.88 2.10
N SER A 148 -20.13 2.85 2.74
CA SER A 148 -20.76 3.97 2.05
C SER A 148 -19.77 5.13 1.83
N TRP A 149 -20.11 6.04 0.93
CA TRP A 149 -19.36 7.27 0.73
C TRP A 149 -19.72 8.29 1.79
N LYS A 150 -18.71 8.72 2.55
CA LYS A 150 -18.81 9.86 3.46
C LYS A 150 -18.15 11.06 2.83
N THR A 151 -18.91 12.13 2.67
CA THR A 151 -18.38 13.46 2.30
C THR A 151 -18.16 14.26 3.57
N VAL A 152 -16.92 14.68 3.78
CA VAL A 152 -16.51 15.59 4.85
C VAL A 152 -16.37 16.98 4.25
N ASP A 153 -17.28 17.87 4.62
CA ASP A 153 -17.19 19.29 4.29
C ASP A 153 -16.31 19.99 5.34
N LEU A 154 -15.24 20.65 4.87
CA LEU A 154 -14.34 21.45 5.69
C LEU A 154 -14.96 22.82 6.04
N GLY A 155 -16.07 23.20 5.40
CA GLY A 155 -16.80 24.44 5.63
C GLY A 155 -16.16 25.65 4.94
N LEU A 156 -16.24 26.82 5.57
CA LEU A 156 -15.67 28.07 5.07
C LEU A 156 -14.17 28.11 5.37
N ILE A 157 -13.38 27.58 4.44
CA ILE A 157 -11.92 27.52 4.59
C ILE A 157 -11.24 28.70 3.89
N HIS A 158 -10.28 29.29 4.58
CA HIS A 158 -9.45 30.39 4.10
C HIS A 158 -7.97 30.07 4.39
N SER A 159 -7.05 30.73 3.68
CA SER A 159 -5.61 30.38 3.77
C SER A 159 -4.97 30.57 5.15
N SER A 160 -5.62 31.28 6.07
CA SER A 160 -5.19 31.41 7.47
C SER A 160 -5.75 30.36 8.44
N ALA A 161 -6.62 29.44 8.00
CA ALA A 161 -7.19 28.39 8.85
C ALA A 161 -6.16 27.29 9.18
N ALA A 162 -5.19 27.06 8.29
CA ALA A 162 -4.06 26.16 8.50
C ALA A 162 -2.91 26.55 7.57
N GLU A 163 -1.71 26.02 7.84
CA GLU A 163 -0.54 26.20 6.98
C GLU A 163 -0.77 25.62 5.56
N THR A 164 -1.44 24.47 5.47
CA THR A 164 -1.81 23.83 4.21
C THR A 164 -3.22 23.23 4.27
N ILE A 165 -3.89 23.11 3.11
CA ILE A 165 -5.19 22.44 2.98
C ILE A 165 -5.07 20.99 3.48
N VAL A 166 -3.97 20.32 3.18
CA VAL A 166 -3.72 18.93 3.61
C VAL A 166 -3.73 18.81 5.13
N THR A 167 -3.05 19.71 5.83
CA THR A 167 -3.06 19.73 7.30
C THR A 167 -4.46 19.98 7.84
N LEU A 168 -5.24 20.87 7.22
CA LEU A 168 -6.63 21.12 7.62
C LEU A 168 -7.50 19.87 7.44
N VAL A 169 -7.39 19.20 6.29
CA VAL A 169 -8.08 17.93 6.00
C VAL A 169 -7.76 16.91 7.08
N ILE A 170 -6.48 16.71 7.38
CA ILE A 170 -6.05 15.76 8.40
C ILE A 170 -6.60 16.11 9.78
N ASN A 171 -6.52 17.37 10.20
CA ASN A 171 -7.05 17.81 11.48
C ASN A 171 -8.55 17.55 11.59
N ARG A 172 -9.31 17.86 10.53
CA ARG A 172 -10.75 17.62 10.50
C ARG A 172 -11.10 16.13 10.56
N LEU A 173 -10.35 15.29 9.84
CA LEU A 173 -10.54 13.84 9.87
C LEU A 173 -10.14 13.23 11.21
N LYS A 174 -9.15 13.80 11.91
CA LYS A 174 -8.80 13.44 13.29
C LYS A 174 -9.89 13.81 14.28
N GLU A 175 -10.46 15.00 14.18
CA GLU A 175 -11.60 15.44 15.01
C GLU A 175 -12.80 14.50 14.88
N GLN A 176 -13.05 13.98 13.67
CA GLN A 176 -14.13 13.03 13.40
C GLN A 176 -13.78 11.57 13.74
N GLY A 177 -12.53 11.27 14.09
CA GLY A 177 -12.05 9.91 14.37
C GLY A 177 -11.94 9.01 13.13
N ASP A 178 -11.88 9.58 11.93
CA ASP A 178 -11.65 8.83 10.68
C ASP A 178 -10.15 8.55 10.45
N ILE A 179 -9.29 9.40 11.03
CA ILE A 179 -7.83 9.26 11.08
C ILE A 179 -7.38 9.30 12.53
N GLU A 180 -6.49 8.39 12.91
CA GLU A 180 -5.89 8.37 14.24
C GLU A 180 -4.35 8.34 14.16
N ASP A 181 -3.69 8.92 15.16
CA ASP A 181 -2.23 8.86 15.30
C ASP A 181 -1.75 7.53 15.90
N GLY A 182 -2.67 6.64 16.27
CA GLY A 182 -2.36 5.30 16.74
C GLY A 182 -3.60 4.55 17.19
N LEU A 183 -3.50 3.22 17.23
CA LEU A 183 -4.60 2.36 17.62
C LEU A 183 -4.58 2.05 19.12
N SER A 184 -5.76 1.80 19.68
CA SER A 184 -5.87 1.21 21.02
C SER A 184 -5.71 -0.31 20.97
N PRO A 185 -4.96 -0.95 21.88
CA PRO A 185 -4.83 -2.42 21.92
C PRO A 185 -6.18 -3.14 22.05
N GLN A 186 -7.10 -2.56 22.82
CA GLN A 186 -8.46 -3.09 22.97
C GLN A 186 -9.26 -3.06 21.65
N PHE A 187 -8.98 -2.10 20.77
CA PHE A 187 -9.62 -2.01 19.46
C PHE A 187 -9.16 -3.16 18.56
N LEU A 188 -7.87 -3.53 18.62
CA LEU A 188 -7.35 -4.69 17.90
C LEU A 188 -8.03 -5.98 18.38
N VAL A 189 -8.19 -6.15 19.70
CA VAL A 189 -8.86 -7.34 20.26
C VAL A 189 -10.33 -7.39 19.85
N ARG A 190 -11.04 -6.25 19.88
CA ARG A 190 -12.46 -6.18 19.51
C ARG A 190 -12.72 -6.44 18.03
N ASN A 191 -11.87 -5.93 17.15
CA ASN A 191 -12.01 -6.08 15.69
C ASN A 191 -11.12 -7.19 15.13
N TRP A 192 -10.69 -8.11 15.98
CA TRP A 192 -9.80 -9.19 15.59
C TRP A 192 -10.54 -10.19 14.69
N PRO A 193 -10.02 -10.54 13.51
CA PRO A 193 -10.75 -11.39 12.59
C PRO A 193 -10.87 -12.82 13.19
N PRO A 194 -12.08 -13.37 13.32
CA PRO A 194 -12.33 -14.61 14.05
C PRO A 194 -11.67 -15.85 13.40
N ALA A 195 -11.28 -15.74 12.13
CA ALA A 195 -10.59 -16.79 11.40
C ALA A 195 -9.11 -16.95 11.78
N PHE A 196 -8.51 -15.99 12.50
CA PHE A 196 -7.09 -16.01 12.84
C PHE A 196 -6.89 -16.23 14.34
N LEU A 197 -6.18 -17.31 14.68
CA LEU A 197 -5.63 -17.54 16.02
C LEU A 197 -4.43 -16.62 16.31
N GLU A 198 -3.61 -16.39 15.28
CA GLU A 198 -2.45 -15.52 15.30
C GLU A 198 -2.55 -14.50 14.16
N TRP A 199 -2.29 -13.22 14.45
CA TRP A 199 -2.40 -12.15 13.47
C TRP A 199 -1.03 -11.56 13.21
N SER A 200 -0.56 -11.62 11.96
CA SER A 200 0.73 -11.04 11.59
C SER A 200 0.69 -9.52 11.69
N LYS A 201 1.82 -8.90 12.05
CA LYS A 201 1.89 -7.43 12.13
C LYS A 201 1.65 -6.76 10.78
N ARG A 202 2.09 -7.39 9.69
CA ARG A 202 1.75 -6.96 8.32
C ARG A 202 0.24 -6.99 8.10
N GLY A 203 -0.44 -8.07 8.51
CA GLY A 203 -1.89 -8.17 8.39
C GLY A 203 -2.64 -7.14 9.22
N VAL A 204 -2.16 -6.79 10.42
CA VAL A 204 -2.73 -5.72 11.25
C VAL A 204 -2.62 -4.37 10.54
N ARG A 205 -1.42 -4.05 10.04
CA ARG A 205 -1.19 -2.84 9.25
C ARG A 205 -2.10 -2.81 8.04
N ASP A 206 -2.11 -3.88 7.26
CA ASP A 206 -2.83 -3.95 6.01
C ASP A 206 -4.36 -3.85 6.25
N ALA A 207 -4.88 -4.43 7.33
CA ALA A 207 -6.29 -4.29 7.72
C ALA A 207 -6.70 -2.84 8.04
N CYS A 208 -5.79 -2.01 8.57
CA CYS A 208 -6.06 -0.59 8.83
C CYS A 208 -6.37 0.20 7.56
N TYR A 209 -5.82 -0.25 6.43
CA TYR A 209 -5.93 0.41 5.13
C TYR A 209 -6.87 -0.34 4.17
N ALA A 210 -7.09 -1.63 4.38
CA ALA A 210 -7.98 -2.46 3.57
C ALA A 210 -9.42 -2.47 4.07
N SER A 211 -9.65 -2.38 5.39
CA SER A 211 -10.99 -2.43 5.98
C SER A 211 -11.46 -1.05 6.45
N PRO A 212 -12.66 -0.58 6.02
CA PRO A 212 -13.21 0.71 6.45
C PRO A 212 -13.56 0.76 7.94
N GLN A 213 -13.64 -0.39 8.61
CA GLN A 213 -13.95 -0.46 10.04
C GLN A 213 -12.80 0.01 10.91
N PHE A 214 -11.57 -0.10 10.41
CA PHE A 214 -10.37 0.35 11.11
C PHE A 214 -10.14 1.85 10.84
N PRO A 215 -9.77 2.64 11.85
CA PRO A 215 -9.37 4.02 11.61
C PRO A 215 -8.06 4.03 10.82
N ARG A 216 -7.92 5.04 9.95
CA ARG A 216 -6.74 5.19 9.10
C ARG A 216 -5.59 5.69 9.95
N LEU A 217 -4.42 5.06 9.83
CA LEU A 217 -3.22 5.48 10.53
C LEU A 217 -2.35 6.37 9.64
N LEU A 218 -1.98 7.54 10.14
CA LEU A 218 -1.01 8.42 9.46
C LEU A 218 0.42 7.88 9.55
N ASP A 219 0.77 7.33 10.71
CA ASP A 219 2.09 6.78 10.98
C ASP A 219 2.01 5.24 11.04
N PRO A 220 2.64 4.52 10.09
CA PRO A 220 2.75 3.07 10.14
C PRO A 220 3.45 2.55 11.41
N GLU A 221 4.35 3.36 12.00
CA GLU A 221 5.06 3.03 13.23
C GLU A 221 4.16 3.10 14.48
N ALA A 222 3.01 3.77 14.38
CA ALA A 222 2.04 3.82 15.47
C ALA A 222 1.56 2.43 15.88
N ILE A 223 1.51 1.48 14.93
CA ILE A 223 1.16 0.07 15.18
C ILE A 223 2.18 -0.55 16.13
N LYS A 224 3.48 -0.25 15.98
CA LYS A 224 4.52 -0.76 16.90
C LYS A 224 4.29 -0.29 18.33
N ARG A 225 3.91 0.98 18.49
CA ARG A 225 3.55 1.56 19.79
C ARG A 225 2.29 0.92 20.37
N THR A 226 1.28 0.68 19.55
CA THR A 226 0.06 -0.03 19.96
C THR A 226 0.37 -1.44 20.42
N ILE A 227 1.22 -2.19 19.69
CA ILE A 227 1.59 -3.55 20.05
C ILE A 227 2.36 -3.56 21.37
N SER A 228 3.34 -2.67 21.53
CA SER A 228 4.10 -2.48 22.77
C SER A 228 3.17 -2.25 23.98
N LYS A 229 2.23 -1.30 23.87
CA LYS A 229 1.21 -1.03 24.90
C LYS A 229 0.27 -2.22 25.13
N GLY A 230 -0.05 -2.97 24.08
CA GLY A 230 -0.91 -4.14 24.15
C GLY A 230 -0.26 -5.31 24.90
N VAL A 231 1.04 -5.49 24.73
CA VAL A 231 1.86 -6.47 25.46
C VAL A 231 2.02 -6.04 26.92
N GLU A 232 2.31 -4.76 27.17
CA GLU A 232 2.43 -4.21 28.52
C GLU A 232 1.13 -4.31 29.32
N SER A 233 -0.01 -4.03 28.68
CA SER A 233 -1.33 -4.17 29.30
C SER A 233 -1.81 -5.63 29.40
N GLY A 234 -1.09 -6.59 28.82
CA GLY A 234 -1.46 -8.01 28.79
C GLY A 234 -2.74 -8.29 27.99
N ALA A 235 -3.11 -7.40 27.05
CA ALA A 235 -4.25 -7.60 26.15
C ALA A 235 -3.88 -8.54 24.98
N ILE A 236 -2.63 -8.49 24.53
CA ILE A 236 -2.08 -9.29 23.44
C ILE A 236 -0.67 -9.78 23.81
N ALA A 237 -0.25 -10.91 23.27
CA ALA A 237 1.14 -11.37 23.37
C ALA A 237 1.85 -11.20 22.02
N TYR A 238 3.16 -11.00 22.08
CA TYR A 238 4.00 -10.89 20.90
C TYR A 238 4.80 -12.18 20.73
N VAL A 239 4.71 -12.78 19.56
CA VAL A 239 5.30 -14.09 19.29
C VAL A 239 6.04 -14.09 17.95
N GLY A 240 7.32 -14.46 17.94
CA GLY A 240 8.06 -14.77 16.71
C GLY A 240 8.02 -16.25 16.40
N LYS A 241 7.88 -16.66 15.13
CA LYS A 241 7.84 -18.08 14.77
C LYS A 241 9.23 -18.54 14.30
N LYS A 242 9.79 -19.54 14.98
CA LYS A 242 11.06 -20.16 14.54
C LYS A 242 10.78 -21.30 13.56
N SER A 243 11.61 -21.45 12.54
CA SER A 243 11.49 -22.51 11.53
C SER A 243 11.58 -23.95 12.08
N GLY A 244 11.98 -24.11 13.35
CA GLY A 244 12.07 -25.40 14.05
C GLY A 244 10.86 -25.76 14.93
N GLY A 245 9.79 -24.97 14.92
CA GLY A 245 8.61 -25.17 15.77
C GLY A 245 8.83 -24.59 17.17
N GLY A 246 8.15 -23.49 17.45
CA GLY A 246 8.25 -22.76 18.72
C GLY A 246 8.00 -21.26 18.53
N TYR A 247 7.60 -20.59 19.60
CA TYR A 247 7.46 -19.14 19.64
C TYR A 247 8.71 -18.52 20.28
N GLU A 248 9.53 -17.84 19.47
CA GLU A 248 10.72 -17.13 19.91
C GLU A 248 10.89 -15.84 19.06
N PRO A 249 10.84 -14.64 19.66
CA PRO A 249 10.59 -14.35 21.09
C PRO A 249 9.10 -14.52 21.45
N PHE A 250 8.80 -15.09 22.62
CA PHE A 250 7.46 -15.10 23.23
C PHE A 250 7.42 -14.08 24.37
N ILE A 251 6.83 -12.93 24.11
CA ILE A 251 6.75 -11.80 25.05
C ILE A 251 5.32 -11.72 25.55
N TRP A 252 5.14 -12.14 26.79
CA TRP A 252 3.88 -12.17 27.51
C TRP A 252 4.10 -11.64 28.93
N ARG A 253 3.03 -11.12 29.56
CA ARG A 253 3.07 -10.45 30.88
C ARG A 253 3.81 -11.20 32.00
N GLU A 254 3.97 -12.52 31.86
CA GLU A 254 4.59 -13.45 32.82
C GLU A 254 5.97 -13.99 32.37
N GLY A 255 6.50 -13.55 31.23
CA GLY A 255 7.82 -13.90 30.74
C GLY A 255 8.95 -13.00 31.29
N PRO A 256 10.24 -13.36 31.06
CA PRO A 256 11.40 -12.61 31.54
C PRO A 256 11.52 -11.19 30.92
N GLN A 257 10.80 -10.92 29.84
CA GLN A 257 10.73 -9.62 29.17
C GLN A 257 9.28 -9.13 29.18
N LYS A 258 8.94 -8.31 30.16
CA LYS A 258 7.56 -7.81 30.41
C LYS A 258 7.16 -6.64 29.51
N THR A 259 8.15 -5.98 28.90
CA THR A 259 7.98 -4.81 28.05
C THR A 259 8.84 -4.96 26.80
N ILE A 260 8.27 -4.59 25.65
CA ILE A 260 9.01 -4.43 24.39
C ILE A 260 8.96 -2.95 24.03
N ARG A 261 10.11 -2.35 23.70
CA ARG A 261 10.12 -0.97 23.21
C ARG A 261 9.54 -0.95 21.80
N ALA A 262 8.85 0.12 21.43
CA ALA A 262 8.28 0.25 20.09
C ALA A 262 9.35 0.13 18.99
N GLU A 263 10.60 0.52 19.26
CA GLU A 263 11.72 0.36 18.31
C GLU A 263 12.15 -1.10 18.08
N GLU A 264 11.97 -1.97 19.07
CA GLU A 264 12.33 -3.41 19.01
C GLU A 264 11.26 -4.25 18.28
N VAL A 265 10.11 -3.64 17.95
CA VAL A 265 9.02 -4.31 17.24
C VAL A 265 9.31 -4.37 15.75
N GLU A 266 9.84 -5.50 15.26
CA GLU A 266 10.20 -5.70 13.84
C GLU A 266 9.01 -6.02 12.93
N VAL A 267 8.59 -5.15 12.01
CA VAL A 267 7.48 -5.46 11.08
C VAL A 267 7.93 -6.49 10.02
N SER A 268 7.88 -7.78 10.37
CA SER A 268 8.18 -8.93 9.50
C SER A 268 7.00 -9.92 9.44
N ASP A 269 7.01 -10.82 8.45
CA ASP A 269 6.02 -11.89 8.25
C ASP A 269 6.19 -13.05 9.25
N ASP A 270 7.35 -13.11 9.91
CA ASP A 270 7.67 -14.15 10.90
C ASP A 270 7.25 -13.77 12.33
N VAL A 271 6.59 -12.62 12.48
CA VAL A 271 6.19 -12.09 13.78
C VAL A 271 4.69 -11.83 13.85
N PHE A 272 4.09 -12.41 14.88
CA PHE A 272 2.65 -12.45 15.09
C PHE A 272 2.29 -11.87 16.45
N ILE A 273 1.03 -11.45 16.56
CA ILE A 273 0.39 -11.19 17.83
C ILE A 273 -0.68 -12.25 18.07
N ILE A 274 -0.88 -12.63 19.33
CA ILE A 274 -1.96 -13.54 19.76
C ILE A 274 -2.78 -12.88 20.87
N ARG A 275 -4.06 -13.27 20.98
CA ARG A 275 -4.92 -12.77 22.05
C ARG A 275 -4.49 -13.31 23.41
N ARG A 276 -4.87 -12.59 24.46
CA ARG A 276 -4.66 -12.99 25.86
C ARG A 276 -5.03 -14.45 26.14
N GLU A 277 -6.20 -14.89 25.70
CA GLU A 277 -6.71 -16.25 25.95
C GLU A 277 -5.76 -17.32 25.39
N THR A 278 -5.27 -17.11 24.17
CA THR A 278 -4.31 -18.00 23.51
C THR A 278 -2.94 -17.94 24.18
N ALA A 279 -2.50 -16.76 24.59
CA ALA A 279 -1.24 -16.58 25.29
C ALA A 279 -1.21 -17.26 26.67
N GLU A 280 -2.30 -17.16 27.43
CA GLU A 280 -2.48 -17.85 28.71
C GLU A 280 -2.48 -19.38 28.52
N ALA A 281 -3.14 -19.88 27.47
CA ALA A 281 -3.18 -21.32 27.17
C ALA A 281 -1.82 -21.88 26.71
N VAL A 282 -1.04 -21.10 25.95
CA VAL A 282 0.34 -21.46 25.56
C VAL A 282 1.28 -21.40 26.77
N ALA A 283 1.17 -20.38 27.62
CA ALA A 283 1.96 -20.26 28.85
C ALA A 283 1.64 -21.37 29.88
N ALA A 284 0.39 -21.81 29.94
CA ALA A 284 -0.06 -22.93 30.78
C ALA A 284 0.30 -24.31 30.22
N GLY A 285 0.93 -24.39 29.03
CA GLY A 285 1.32 -25.65 28.39
C GLY A 285 0.15 -26.48 27.85
N ALA A 286 -1.04 -25.89 27.73
CA ALA A 286 -2.26 -26.57 27.33
C ALA A 286 -2.45 -26.68 25.79
N ILE A 287 -1.72 -25.87 25.01
CA ILE A 287 -1.77 -25.87 23.54
C ILE A 287 -0.33 -25.92 23.01
N PRO A 288 0.09 -26.99 22.30
CA PRO A 288 1.32 -26.93 21.52
C PRO A 288 1.15 -25.88 20.41
N PRO A 289 2.20 -25.10 20.06
CA PRO A 289 2.13 -24.16 18.94
C PRO A 289 1.62 -24.92 17.72
N PRO A 290 0.56 -24.46 17.04
CA PRO A 290 -0.05 -25.22 15.96
C PRO A 290 1.02 -25.51 14.89
N PRO A 291 1.10 -26.75 14.37
CA PRO A 291 1.98 -27.05 13.25
C PRO A 291 1.64 -26.11 12.10
N SER A 292 2.68 -25.59 11.46
CA SER A 292 2.60 -24.68 10.34
C SER A 292 1.61 -25.17 9.28
N GLY A 293 0.57 -24.38 9.04
CA GLY A 293 -0.32 -24.50 7.89
C GLY A 293 -1.70 -25.06 8.24
N THR A 294 -2.66 -24.16 8.44
CA THR A 294 -3.93 -24.07 7.69
C THR A 294 -4.82 -23.05 8.37
N ALA A 295 -4.84 -21.82 7.83
CA ALA A 295 -5.98 -20.93 7.88
C ALA A 295 -5.74 -19.81 6.87
N THR A 296 -5.76 -20.15 5.59
CA THR A 296 -6.13 -19.17 4.56
C THR A 296 -7.63 -18.95 4.73
N PRO A 297 -8.12 -17.74 5.04
CA PRO A 297 -9.53 -17.45 4.84
C PRO A 297 -9.80 -17.55 3.35
N ALA A 298 -10.78 -18.37 2.98
CA ALA A 298 -11.36 -18.37 1.66
C ALA A 298 -11.75 -16.92 1.28
N GLN A 299 -11.06 -16.34 0.31
CA GLN A 299 -11.65 -15.28 -0.49
C GLN A 299 -12.54 -15.92 -1.56
N PRO A 300 -13.73 -15.35 -1.83
CA PRO A 300 -14.69 -15.89 -2.78
C PRO A 300 -14.16 -15.81 -4.24
N GLN A 301 -14.43 -16.86 -5.00
CA GLN A 301 -14.40 -16.89 -6.48
C GLN A 301 -15.27 -15.73 -7.03
N SER A 302 -15.07 -15.05 -8.16
CA SER A 302 -14.52 -15.30 -9.52
C SER A 302 -14.41 -13.91 -10.26
N PRO A 303 -14.17 -13.73 -11.59
CA PRO A 303 -13.48 -14.47 -12.67
C PRO A 303 -12.35 -13.62 -13.37
N PRO A 304 -11.70 -14.05 -14.47
CA PRO A 304 -10.37 -13.58 -14.91
C PRO A 304 -10.34 -12.60 -16.11
N THR A 305 -9.30 -11.73 -16.13
CA THR A 305 -8.59 -11.05 -17.27
C THR A 305 -9.44 -10.18 -18.25
N PRO A 306 -8.86 -9.26 -19.07
CA PRO A 306 -7.44 -9.01 -19.33
C PRO A 306 -6.99 -7.54 -19.31
N LEU A 307 -5.68 -7.31 -19.31
CA LEU A 307 -4.91 -6.25 -20.01
C LEU A 307 -3.54 -6.17 -19.30
N GLY A 308 -2.38 -6.38 -19.93
CA GLY A 308 -2.01 -6.04 -21.30
C GLY A 308 -1.44 -4.62 -21.35
N GLY A 309 -0.14 -4.48 -21.61
CA GLY A 309 0.56 -3.22 -21.91
C GLY A 309 0.98 -2.41 -20.67
N THR A 310 2.24 -2.33 -20.18
CA THR A 310 3.47 -1.80 -20.83
C THR A 310 3.21 -0.44 -21.53
N THR A 311 3.96 0.67 -21.39
CA THR A 311 5.31 0.97 -20.84
C THR A 311 5.47 2.50 -20.80
N GLY A 312 6.43 3.02 -20.02
CA GLY A 312 7.11 4.32 -20.25
C GLY A 312 7.02 5.23 -19.03
N GLN A 313 8.09 5.76 -18.43
CA GLN A 313 9.44 6.00 -18.97
C GLN A 313 10.43 6.33 -17.82
N LEU A 314 11.70 5.99 -18.03
CA LEU A 314 12.93 6.41 -17.29
C LEU A 314 13.11 7.96 -17.31
N PRO A 315 13.99 8.63 -16.51
CA PRO A 315 15.32 8.16 -16.02
C PRO A 315 15.88 8.62 -14.63
N LEU A 316 16.68 7.70 -14.04
CA LEU A 316 17.97 7.78 -13.29
C LEU A 316 18.48 9.02 -12.51
N GLY A 317 18.94 8.75 -11.27
CA GLY A 317 20.33 8.97 -10.79
C GLY A 317 20.48 9.26 -9.27
N PRO A 318 21.67 9.16 -8.64
CA PRO A 318 22.81 8.21 -8.78
C PRO A 318 23.28 7.62 -7.40
N GLY A 319 24.01 6.52 -7.27
CA GLY A 319 24.59 5.54 -8.20
C GLY A 319 25.33 4.45 -7.41
N GLU A 320 25.21 3.15 -7.78
CA GLU A 320 25.74 2.01 -7.01
C GLU A 320 25.35 0.66 -7.66
N PRO A 321 25.87 -0.49 -7.20
CA PRO A 321 27.21 -1.06 -7.36
C PRO A 321 27.29 -1.95 -8.62
N THR A 322 28.48 -2.07 -9.18
CA THR A 322 28.80 -2.85 -10.40
C THR A 322 28.21 -4.27 -10.37
N ALA A 323 27.15 -4.49 -11.14
CA ALA A 323 26.58 -5.81 -11.39
C ALA A 323 27.56 -6.65 -12.20
N GLN A 324 28.26 -7.58 -11.54
CA GLN A 324 28.96 -8.66 -12.23
C GLN A 324 27.95 -9.45 -13.06
N ARG A 325 28.11 -9.43 -14.39
CA ARG A 325 27.30 -10.22 -15.32
C ARG A 325 27.97 -11.57 -15.51
N PHE A 326 27.32 -12.63 -15.04
CA PHE A 326 27.77 -14.00 -15.25
C PHE A 326 27.23 -14.53 -16.58
N ALA A 327 28.08 -15.12 -17.41
CA ALA A 327 27.71 -15.61 -18.75
C ALA A 327 26.75 -16.81 -18.71
N ARG A 328 26.76 -17.59 -17.62
CA ARG A 328 25.87 -18.72 -17.40
C ARG A 328 25.66 -18.93 -15.91
N VAL A 329 24.42 -19.25 -15.53
CA VAL A 329 24.06 -19.74 -14.20
C VAL A 329 23.48 -21.14 -14.39
N ALA A 330 24.00 -22.11 -13.66
CA ALA A 330 23.49 -23.48 -13.63
C ALA A 330 23.18 -23.86 -12.18
N TRP A 331 22.01 -24.45 -11.97
CA TRP A 331 21.57 -24.94 -10.67
C TRP A 331 21.07 -26.37 -10.84
N GLU A 332 21.49 -27.24 -9.93
CA GLU A 332 21.09 -28.63 -9.84
C GLU A 332 20.69 -28.91 -8.39
N GLY A 333 19.54 -29.54 -8.20
CA GLY A 333 19.03 -29.88 -6.88
C GLY A 333 17.63 -30.45 -6.92
N ASP A 334 17.29 -31.21 -5.87
CA ASP A 334 15.98 -31.85 -5.76
C ASP A 334 14.91 -30.84 -5.35
N VAL A 335 13.87 -30.72 -6.17
CA VAL A 335 12.68 -29.91 -5.87
C VAL A 335 11.56 -30.83 -5.40
N PRO A 336 11.12 -30.76 -4.13
CA PRO A 336 9.98 -31.54 -3.68
C PRO A 336 8.73 -31.21 -4.50
N PRO A 337 7.87 -32.18 -4.86
CA PRO A 337 6.73 -31.96 -5.75
C PRO A 337 5.81 -30.81 -5.30
N GLN A 338 5.57 -30.69 -3.99
CA GLN A 338 4.71 -29.64 -3.40
C GLN A 338 5.27 -28.22 -3.56
N LYS A 339 6.56 -28.06 -3.87
CA LYS A 339 7.22 -26.77 -4.03
C LYS A 339 7.46 -26.40 -5.50
N TRP A 340 7.08 -27.25 -6.46
CA TRP A 340 7.31 -27.03 -7.89
C TRP A 340 6.75 -25.70 -8.38
N MET A 341 5.51 -25.37 -8.02
CA MET A 341 4.88 -24.10 -8.43
C MET A 341 5.60 -22.87 -7.85
N ASN A 342 6.10 -22.97 -6.61
CA ASN A 342 6.88 -21.91 -5.98
C ASN A 342 8.27 -21.78 -6.61
N PHE A 343 8.90 -22.89 -6.97
CA PHE A 343 10.16 -22.90 -7.69
C PHE A 343 9.99 -22.26 -9.07
N TYR A 344 8.93 -22.63 -9.81
CA TYR A 344 8.61 -22.01 -11.08
C TYR A 344 8.39 -20.49 -10.92
N THR A 345 7.50 -20.05 -10.03
CA THR A 345 7.16 -18.62 -9.87
C THR A 345 8.28 -17.74 -9.31
N LYS A 346 9.07 -18.26 -8.36
CA LYS A 346 10.11 -17.47 -7.70
C LYS A 346 11.47 -17.55 -8.40
N VAL A 347 11.80 -18.68 -9.00
CA VAL A 347 13.12 -18.95 -9.59
C VAL A 347 13.06 -18.90 -11.11
N LEU A 348 12.21 -19.71 -11.75
CA LEU A 348 12.22 -19.85 -13.21
C LEU A 348 11.49 -18.72 -13.94
N ALA A 349 10.41 -18.16 -13.38
CA ALA A 349 9.52 -17.20 -14.06
C ALA A 349 10.24 -15.91 -14.47
N ARG A 350 11.28 -15.53 -13.72
CA ARG A 350 12.13 -14.38 -14.05
C ARG A 350 12.99 -14.61 -15.30
N PHE A 351 13.32 -15.87 -15.61
CA PHE A 351 14.10 -16.28 -16.77
C PHE A 351 13.23 -16.84 -17.90
N ALA A 352 11.98 -17.23 -17.62
CA ALA A 352 11.04 -17.77 -18.60
C ALA A 352 10.64 -16.76 -19.70
N THR A 353 10.77 -15.46 -19.42
CA THR A 353 10.55 -14.37 -20.38
C THR A 353 11.80 -14.01 -21.18
N GLN A 354 12.96 -14.62 -20.88
CA GLN A 354 14.22 -14.37 -21.58
C GLN A 354 14.59 -15.58 -22.46
N PRO A 355 15.00 -15.38 -23.73
CA PRO A 355 15.46 -16.46 -24.58
C PRO A 355 16.78 -17.02 -24.04
N GLY A 356 16.82 -18.32 -23.72
CA GLY A 356 18.02 -19.00 -23.19
C GLY A 356 17.78 -19.89 -21.97
N LEU A 357 16.57 -19.89 -21.40
CA LEU A 357 16.21 -20.85 -20.36
C LEU A 357 16.01 -22.25 -20.97
N ASN A 358 16.91 -23.17 -20.66
CA ASN A 358 16.75 -24.60 -20.92
C ASN A 358 16.55 -25.33 -19.59
N VAL A 359 15.43 -26.04 -19.46
CA VAL A 359 15.08 -26.80 -18.24
C VAL A 359 15.14 -28.29 -18.57
N ALA A 360 16.12 -28.98 -18.00
CA ALA A 360 16.18 -30.44 -17.99
C ALA A 360 15.59 -30.94 -16.66
N LEU A 361 14.60 -31.83 -16.73
CA LEU A 361 13.94 -32.43 -15.56
C LEU A 361 14.14 -33.93 -15.59
N GLN A 362 14.57 -34.48 -14.46
CA GLN A 362 14.57 -35.91 -14.21
C GLN A 362 13.56 -36.20 -13.11
N VAL A 363 12.57 -37.04 -13.41
CA VAL A 363 11.47 -37.35 -12.48
C VAL A 363 11.58 -38.82 -12.10
N PHE A 364 11.73 -39.09 -10.80
CA PHE A 364 11.75 -40.43 -10.24
C PHE A 364 10.46 -40.68 -9.46
N VAL A 365 9.77 -41.78 -9.75
CA VAL A 365 8.52 -42.17 -9.08
C VAL A 365 8.69 -43.60 -8.56
N GLU A 366 9.01 -43.73 -7.27
CA GLU A 366 9.28 -45.03 -6.62
C GLU A 366 8.40 -45.20 -5.36
N PRO A 367 7.08 -45.38 -5.52
CA PRO A 367 6.21 -45.68 -4.39
C PRO A 367 6.48 -47.11 -3.87
N PRO A 368 6.31 -47.37 -2.57
CA PRO A 368 6.58 -48.69 -1.97
C PRO A 368 5.68 -49.83 -2.51
N GLY A 369 4.62 -49.52 -3.27
CA GLY A 369 3.76 -50.49 -3.95
C GLY A 369 4.01 -50.63 -5.46
N GLY A 370 5.05 -49.99 -5.99
CA GLY A 370 5.31 -49.90 -7.44
C GLY A 370 4.35 -48.96 -8.17
N VAL A 371 4.68 -48.64 -9.42
CA VAL A 371 3.82 -47.81 -10.29
C VAL A 371 3.01 -48.74 -11.19
N SER A 372 1.70 -48.56 -11.23
CA SER A 372 0.83 -49.38 -12.10
C SER A 372 0.96 -48.99 -13.57
N GLN A 373 0.71 -49.94 -14.49
CA GLN A 373 0.77 -49.69 -15.93
C GLN A 373 -0.17 -48.55 -16.38
N GLN A 374 -1.34 -48.44 -15.75
CA GLN A 374 -2.30 -47.37 -16.02
C GLN A 374 -1.73 -45.99 -15.69
N GLN A 375 -1.04 -45.83 -14.56
CA GLN A 375 -0.42 -44.57 -14.17
C GLN A 375 0.73 -44.17 -15.10
N ILE A 376 1.46 -45.16 -15.62
CA ILE A 376 2.50 -44.92 -16.64
C ILE A 376 1.86 -44.44 -17.94
N ASP A 377 0.78 -45.07 -18.39
CA ASP A 377 0.10 -44.70 -19.64
C ASP A 377 -0.57 -43.31 -19.54
N GLU A 378 -1.12 -42.95 -18.38
CA GLU A 378 -1.62 -41.59 -18.10
C GLU A 378 -0.49 -40.54 -18.13
N MET A 379 0.69 -40.88 -17.57
CA MET A 379 1.86 -40.00 -17.62
C MET A 379 2.35 -39.78 -19.06
N ARG A 380 2.40 -40.84 -19.87
CA ARG A 380 2.76 -40.75 -21.30
C ARG A 380 1.77 -39.88 -22.08
N ALA A 381 0.48 -40.05 -21.84
CA ALA A 381 -0.57 -39.24 -22.46
C ALA A 381 -0.40 -37.76 -22.12
N ALA A 382 -0.16 -37.42 -20.85
CA ALA A 382 0.07 -36.04 -20.42
C ALA A 382 1.36 -35.43 -21.01
N LEU A 383 2.45 -36.20 -21.11
CA LEU A 383 3.70 -35.74 -21.76
C LEU A 383 3.49 -35.43 -23.25
N LYS A 384 2.71 -36.27 -23.94
CA LYS A 384 2.39 -36.10 -25.36
C LYS A 384 1.48 -34.89 -25.61
N GLU A 385 0.49 -34.64 -24.74
CA GLU A 385 -0.35 -33.43 -24.81
C GLU A 385 0.46 -32.14 -24.63
N LEU A 386 1.51 -32.19 -23.80
CA LEU A 386 2.42 -31.06 -23.58
C LEU A 386 3.49 -30.91 -24.68
N GLY A 387 3.47 -31.76 -25.71
CA GLY A 387 4.41 -31.72 -26.83
C GLY A 387 5.85 -32.11 -26.47
N LEU A 388 6.03 -32.83 -25.36
CA LEU A 388 7.34 -33.31 -24.88
C LEU A 388 7.65 -34.71 -25.44
N GLU A 389 8.94 -35.07 -25.50
CA GLU A 389 9.34 -36.41 -25.94
C GLU A 389 8.90 -37.49 -24.93
N ASP A 390 8.13 -38.48 -25.40
CA ASP A 390 7.57 -39.57 -24.59
C ASP A 390 8.55 -40.74 -24.37
N ARG A 391 9.76 -40.45 -23.88
CA ARG A 391 10.77 -41.49 -23.56
C ARG A 391 10.72 -41.88 -22.08
N VAL A 392 9.61 -42.47 -21.65
CA VAL A 392 9.49 -43.04 -20.30
C VAL A 392 10.25 -44.37 -20.25
N GLN A 393 11.38 -44.39 -19.54
CA GLN A 393 12.13 -45.62 -19.25
C GLN A 393 11.50 -46.36 -18.07
N ILE A 394 11.13 -47.62 -18.29
CA ILE A 394 10.61 -48.52 -17.25
C ILE A 394 11.78 -49.41 -16.83
N VAL A 395 12.18 -49.33 -15.56
CA VAL A 395 13.13 -50.29 -14.99
C VAL A 395 12.30 -51.33 -14.26
N THR A 396 12.18 -52.52 -14.85
CA THR A 396 11.52 -53.65 -14.20
C THR A 396 12.42 -54.14 -13.07
N VAL A 397 11.89 -54.23 -11.85
CA VAL A 397 12.53 -55.02 -10.80
C VAL A 397 12.35 -56.48 -11.21
N ASP A 398 13.38 -57.06 -11.83
CA ASP A 398 13.50 -58.52 -11.90
C ASP A 398 13.60 -59.06 -10.47
N GLN A 399 12.96 -60.21 -10.25
CA GLN A 399 12.71 -60.85 -8.95
C GLN A 399 13.91 -60.96 -8.02
#